data_AF-A0A8B8BPK9-F1
#
_entry.id   AF-A0A8B8BPK9-F1
#
_cell.length_a   1.000
_cell.length_b   1.000
_cell.length_c   1.000
_cell.angle_alpha   90.00
_cell.angle_beta   90.00
_cell.angle_gamma   90.00
#
_symmetry.space_group_name_H-M   'P 1'
#
loop_
_entity.id
_entity.type
_entity.pdbx_description
1 polymer ?
#
loop_
_entity_poly.entity_id
_entity_poly.type
_entity_poly.pdbx_seq_one_letter_code
_entity_poly.pdbx_strand_id
1 'polypeptide(L)'
;MSSAGLYVCFGLLSMSSAYENIALNKSSYQQYPYPEIPALPSFLTEAHNAVDGLKSNLSVFGGQCAQSGNNQQNATWWVNLTSVLSIHHITIYYRTENRQWGPTNGYTGRFLGFSLYISNSTNKSDGVVCFKDISYTESTIPAVFNTTCPVHGQYVIYFNERSQGVTYPDDYSTYAFNELCELEVFGCPIPGYYGITCSIPCPDPNCRYCHIETGACQGCKPGTRGHRCEIACPFGFFGQDCVNSCNNTCKGCNTVNGVCDTGCYPGWKGKYCHEECDKTYGPGCTETCGHCFDSKPCHHINGSCVNGCASGFLGDACMKACDNAYGLGCREPCGNCLDSKPCDHTNGSCLNGCAAGFKGDTCKEVCDSGYYGMKCLQECSSFCKLSKSCHHVSGHCKDGCKNGWQGMDCLEVESEKQSFYGVLGVLCGSLLLNGIFIAYIIILRRSKQHHTNTKTLNTIAVEHDKNVPNVNDGYQELGEIGKNDTTYDVLQ
;
A
#
# COMPACT_ATOMS: atom_id res chain seq x y z
N MET A 1 95.41 -18.38 -28.04
CA MET A 1 94.43 -17.42 -28.57
C MET A 1 93.35 -17.28 -27.53
N SER A 2 93.34 -16.17 -26.78
CA SER A 2 92.32 -15.92 -25.74
C SER A 2 91.22 -15.05 -26.31
N SER A 3 89.99 -15.56 -26.38
CA SER A 3 88.82 -14.76 -26.74
C SER A 3 88.29 -14.06 -25.48
N ALA A 4 88.25 -12.73 -25.50
CA ALA A 4 87.62 -11.94 -24.46
C ALA A 4 86.08 -11.96 -24.64
N GLY A 5 85.36 -12.46 -23.62
CA GLY A 5 83.90 -12.39 -23.58
C GLY A 5 83.43 -11.05 -23.01
N LEU A 6 82.83 -10.20 -23.84
CA LEU A 6 82.27 -8.91 -23.42
C LEU A 6 80.87 -9.13 -22.79
N TYR A 7 80.80 -9.21 -21.47
CA TYR A 7 79.52 -9.25 -20.75
C TYR A 7 78.93 -7.85 -20.60
N VAL A 8 77.95 -7.52 -21.45
CA VAL A 8 77.12 -6.32 -21.29
C VAL A 8 76.03 -6.63 -20.26
N CYS A 9 76.15 -6.10 -19.06
CA CYS A 9 75.05 -6.11 -18.08
C CYS A 9 73.95 -5.15 -18.55
N PHE A 10 72.87 -5.68 -19.11
CA PHE A 10 71.60 -4.96 -19.19
C PHE A 10 71.06 -4.78 -17.77
N GLY A 11 71.32 -3.61 -17.18
CA GLY A 11 70.63 -3.18 -15.98
C GLY A 11 69.15 -3.03 -16.30
N LEU A 12 68.32 -3.89 -15.69
CA LEU A 12 66.88 -3.71 -15.68
C LEU A 12 66.58 -2.42 -14.91
N LEU A 13 66.33 -1.35 -15.65
CA LEU A 13 65.67 -0.15 -15.14
C LEU A 13 64.27 -0.56 -14.68
N SER A 14 64.13 -0.89 -13.40
CA SER A 14 62.83 -1.00 -12.76
C SER A 14 62.21 0.40 -12.75
N MET A 15 61.41 0.70 -13.77
CA MET A 15 60.54 1.87 -13.72
C MET A 15 59.56 1.64 -12.58
N SER A 16 59.80 2.31 -11.45
CA SER A 16 58.83 2.35 -10.36
C SER A 16 57.62 3.14 -10.86
N SER A 17 56.58 2.43 -11.28
CA SER A 17 55.26 3.01 -11.48
C SER A 17 54.78 3.52 -10.12
N ALA A 18 54.92 4.83 -9.94
CA ALA A 18 54.33 5.59 -8.85
C ALA A 18 52.86 5.92 -9.17
N TYR A 19 52.16 6.43 -8.17
CA TYR A 19 50.82 6.99 -8.31
C TYR A 19 50.71 8.03 -9.43
N GLU A 20 49.53 8.16 -10.02
CA GLU A 20 49.27 9.10 -11.12
C GLU A 20 48.79 10.47 -10.58
N ASN A 21 49.11 11.57 -11.26
CA ASN A 21 48.51 12.88 -10.96
C ASN A 21 47.04 12.90 -11.44
N ILE A 22 46.14 12.49 -10.55
CA ILE A 22 44.70 12.37 -10.80
C ILE A 22 43.98 13.73 -10.85
N ALA A 23 44.66 14.84 -10.54
CA ALA A 23 44.15 16.20 -10.73
C ALA A 23 44.46 16.80 -12.12
N LEU A 24 45.37 16.21 -12.89
CA LEU A 24 45.80 16.74 -14.19
C LEU A 24 44.61 16.94 -15.15
N ASN A 25 44.48 18.15 -15.70
CA ASN A 25 43.41 18.60 -16.60
C ASN A 25 41.98 18.37 -16.06
N LYS A 26 41.81 18.34 -14.73
CA LYS A 26 40.49 18.25 -14.09
C LYS A 26 39.83 19.62 -13.96
N SER A 27 38.50 19.63 -13.87
CA SER A 27 37.74 20.85 -13.61
C SER A 27 38.07 21.40 -12.22
N SER A 28 38.45 22.67 -12.17
CA SER A 28 38.75 23.40 -10.94
C SER A 28 37.94 24.70 -10.84
N TYR A 29 37.99 25.30 -9.65
CA TYR A 29 37.28 26.52 -9.30
C TYR A 29 38.14 27.36 -8.37
N GLN A 30 37.98 28.69 -8.47
CA GLN A 30 38.51 29.61 -7.48
C GLN A 30 37.46 30.63 -7.05
N GLN A 31 37.41 30.88 -5.74
CA GLN A 31 36.61 31.93 -5.15
C GLN A 31 37.32 33.26 -5.35
N TYR A 32 36.59 34.29 -5.79
CA TYR A 32 37.13 35.61 -6.14
C TYR A 32 38.29 35.51 -7.15
N PRO A 33 38.07 35.10 -8.41
CA PRO A 33 39.11 35.16 -9.44
C PRO A 33 39.65 36.59 -9.59
N TYR A 34 40.92 36.74 -9.96
CA TYR A 34 41.48 38.05 -10.23
C TYR A 34 40.70 38.76 -11.36
N PRO A 35 40.32 40.04 -11.20
CA PRO A 35 39.52 40.73 -12.20
C PRO A 35 40.32 40.97 -13.48
N GLU A 36 39.67 40.77 -14.63
CA GLU A 36 40.27 41.06 -15.93
C GLU A 36 40.58 42.56 -16.04
N ILE A 37 41.83 42.88 -16.36
CA ILE A 37 42.31 44.25 -16.58
C ILE A 37 43.16 44.30 -17.87
N PRO A 38 43.29 45.45 -18.55
CA PRO A 38 44.03 45.54 -19.81
C PRO A 38 45.51 45.09 -19.74
N ALA A 39 46.12 45.14 -18.55
CA ALA A 39 47.49 44.68 -18.31
C ALA A 39 47.61 43.19 -17.94
N LEU A 40 46.49 42.52 -17.65
CA LEU A 40 46.45 41.11 -17.23
C LEU A 40 45.11 40.48 -17.66
N PRO A 41 45.06 39.86 -18.85
CA PRO A 41 43.92 39.07 -19.31
C PRO A 41 43.57 37.91 -18.38
N SER A 42 42.29 37.60 -18.28
CA SER A 42 41.71 36.58 -17.40
C SER A 42 42.38 35.21 -17.55
N PHE A 43 42.61 34.74 -18.80
CA PHE A 43 43.18 33.43 -19.11
C PHE A 43 44.55 33.16 -18.46
N LEU A 44 45.32 34.19 -18.10
CA LEU A 44 46.62 34.02 -17.41
C LEU A 44 46.48 33.62 -15.94
N THR A 45 45.27 33.74 -15.38
CA THR A 45 44.99 33.66 -13.93
C THR A 45 43.87 32.68 -13.56
N GLU A 46 43.39 31.88 -14.52
CA GLU A 46 42.24 31.00 -14.33
C GLU A 46 42.52 29.84 -13.38
N ALA A 47 41.47 29.32 -12.74
CA ALA A 47 41.59 28.23 -11.78
C ALA A 47 42.21 26.95 -12.37
N HIS A 48 42.07 26.73 -13.69
CA HIS A 48 42.53 25.54 -14.38
C HIS A 48 44.05 25.54 -14.63
N ASN A 49 44.68 26.72 -14.64
CA ASN A 49 46.13 26.89 -14.79
C ASN A 49 46.93 26.29 -13.63
N ALA A 50 46.28 25.95 -12.51
CA ALA A 50 46.91 25.27 -11.38
C ALA A 50 46.79 23.73 -11.44
N VAL A 51 46.27 23.15 -12.53
CA VAL A 51 46.15 21.70 -12.75
C VAL A 51 46.41 21.30 -14.21
N ASP A 52 47.04 22.16 -15.00
CA ASP A 52 47.35 21.87 -16.41
C ASP A 52 48.69 21.13 -16.59
N GLY A 53 49.47 20.98 -15.51
CA GLY A 53 50.77 20.32 -15.50
C GLY A 53 51.96 21.26 -15.76
N LEU A 54 51.70 22.52 -16.13
CA LEU A 54 52.70 23.51 -16.49
C LEU A 54 53.24 24.22 -15.23
N LYS A 55 54.56 24.18 -15.06
CA LYS A 55 55.26 24.76 -13.90
C LYS A 55 56.66 25.27 -14.25
N SER A 56 56.86 25.63 -15.51
CA SER A 56 58.11 26.17 -16.04
C SER A 56 58.26 27.68 -15.87
N ASN A 57 57.15 28.39 -15.64
CA ASN A 57 57.12 29.83 -15.45
C ASN A 57 56.13 30.21 -14.33
N LEU A 58 56.65 30.33 -13.11
CA LEU A 58 55.90 30.61 -11.88
C LEU A 58 55.65 32.12 -11.64
N SER A 59 55.62 32.90 -12.73
CA SER A 59 55.17 34.29 -12.77
C SER A 59 53.75 34.34 -13.34
N VAL A 60 52.94 35.31 -12.91
CA VAL A 60 51.59 35.49 -13.45
C VAL A 60 51.59 35.70 -14.97
N PHE A 61 52.62 36.36 -15.51
CA PHE A 61 52.76 36.57 -16.96
C PHE A 61 53.18 35.30 -17.72
N GLY A 62 53.51 34.22 -17.00
CA GLY A 62 53.70 32.89 -17.56
C GLY A 62 52.40 32.20 -17.96
N GLY A 63 51.25 32.62 -17.38
CA GLY A 63 49.95 32.02 -17.63
C GLY A 63 49.76 30.63 -17.01
N GLN A 64 50.65 30.23 -16.10
CA GLN A 64 50.69 28.90 -15.45
C GLN A 64 50.35 29.00 -13.97
N CYS A 65 49.46 29.93 -13.59
CA CYS A 65 49.03 30.08 -12.20
C CYS A 65 47.58 30.54 -12.08
N ALA A 66 46.84 29.94 -11.15
CA ALA A 66 45.55 30.42 -10.68
C ALA A 66 45.78 31.57 -9.68
N GLN A 67 45.10 32.71 -9.86
CA GLN A 67 45.23 33.88 -8.98
C GLN A 67 43.86 34.41 -8.52
N SER A 68 43.73 34.58 -7.20
CA SER A 68 42.61 35.24 -6.54
C SER A 68 42.75 36.76 -6.57
N GLY A 69 41.60 37.45 -6.50
CA GLY A 69 41.51 38.89 -6.34
C GLY A 69 42.10 39.38 -5.02
N ASN A 70 42.50 40.64 -5.01
CA ASN A 70 43.07 41.31 -3.84
C ASN A 70 42.00 41.60 -2.77
N ASN A 71 42.46 41.95 -1.56
CA ASN A 71 41.66 42.47 -0.44
C ASN A 71 40.59 41.51 0.12
N GLN A 72 40.73 40.20 -0.10
CA GLN A 72 39.81 39.18 0.42
C GLN A 72 40.28 38.63 1.77
N GLN A 73 39.33 38.35 2.67
CA GLN A 73 39.63 37.73 3.97
C GLN A 73 39.69 36.20 3.90
N ASN A 74 39.30 35.61 2.79
CA ASN A 74 39.48 34.19 2.51
C ASN A 74 39.75 33.95 1.01
N ALA A 75 40.48 32.89 0.72
CA ALA A 75 40.73 32.41 -0.62
C ALA A 75 40.49 30.89 -0.64
N THR A 76 39.52 30.46 -1.45
CA THR A 76 39.19 29.04 -1.66
C THR A 76 39.51 28.68 -3.10
N TRP A 77 40.22 27.59 -3.32
CA TRP A 77 40.41 26.96 -4.61
C TRP A 77 40.13 25.46 -4.47
N TRP A 78 39.52 24.82 -5.47
CA TRP A 78 39.37 23.37 -5.46
C TRP A 78 39.47 22.76 -6.86
N VAL A 79 39.81 21.47 -6.90
CA VAL A 79 39.75 20.59 -8.09
C VAL A 79 38.80 19.42 -7.85
N ASN A 80 38.02 19.09 -8.88
CA ASN A 80 37.07 17.98 -8.88
C ASN A 80 37.68 16.76 -9.60
N LEU A 81 38.04 15.74 -8.82
CA LEU A 81 38.64 14.48 -9.28
C LEU A 81 37.64 13.56 -10.03
N THR A 82 36.46 14.07 -10.41
CA THR A 82 35.36 13.40 -11.14
C THR A 82 34.67 12.24 -10.43
N SER A 83 35.30 11.61 -9.44
CA SER A 83 34.70 10.59 -8.56
C SER A 83 35.45 10.54 -7.22
N VAL A 84 34.98 9.75 -6.27
CA VAL A 84 35.70 9.51 -5.00
C VAL A 84 36.89 8.59 -5.26
N LEU A 85 38.09 9.16 -5.33
CA LEU A 85 39.35 8.47 -5.58
C LEU A 85 40.17 8.32 -4.31
N SER A 86 41.12 7.38 -4.32
CA SER A 86 42.09 7.18 -3.25
C SER A 86 43.29 8.10 -3.50
N ILE A 87 43.61 8.98 -2.55
CA ILE A 87 44.70 9.95 -2.63
C ILE A 87 45.87 9.41 -1.80
N HIS A 88 47.11 9.60 -2.27
CA HIS A 88 48.34 9.30 -1.54
C HIS A 88 48.98 10.57 -0.98
N HIS A 89 49.29 11.52 -1.86
CA HIS A 89 49.96 12.77 -1.51
C HIS A 89 49.55 13.93 -2.43
N ILE A 90 49.79 15.15 -1.98
CA ILE A 90 49.48 16.38 -2.68
C ILE A 90 50.73 17.25 -2.72
N THR A 91 51.10 17.72 -3.90
CA THR A 91 52.22 18.63 -4.13
C THR A 91 51.69 19.99 -4.60
N ILE A 92 52.20 21.09 -4.06
CA ILE A 92 51.81 22.45 -4.42
C ILE A 92 53.03 23.25 -4.84
N TYR A 93 52.96 23.86 -6.01
CA TYR A 93 53.91 24.83 -6.53
C TYR A 93 53.30 26.22 -6.37
N TYR A 94 53.91 27.07 -5.55
CA TYR A 94 53.43 28.43 -5.30
C TYR A 94 53.89 29.40 -6.39
N ARG A 95 53.17 30.52 -6.55
CA ARG A 95 53.66 31.68 -7.30
C ARG A 95 54.92 32.25 -6.66
N THR A 96 56.02 32.27 -7.42
CA THR A 96 57.32 32.79 -6.96
C THR A 96 57.80 34.02 -7.75
N GLU A 97 57.12 34.37 -8.84
CA GLU A 97 57.60 35.31 -9.88
C GLU A 97 58.94 34.90 -10.50
N ASN A 98 59.27 33.61 -10.47
CA ASN A 98 60.58 33.05 -10.84
C ASN A 98 61.76 33.67 -10.06
N ARG A 99 61.49 34.23 -8.87
CA ARG A 99 62.51 34.81 -7.98
C ARG A 99 62.92 33.78 -6.94
N GLN A 100 64.10 33.99 -6.35
CA GLN A 100 64.55 33.21 -5.20
C GLN A 100 63.47 33.21 -4.10
N TRP A 101 63.21 32.04 -3.53
CA TRP A 101 62.21 31.86 -2.47
C TRP A 101 62.81 32.09 -1.08
N GLY A 102 61.98 32.55 -0.13
CA GLY A 102 62.37 32.94 1.23
C GLY A 102 61.95 34.38 1.58
N PRO A 103 62.43 34.96 2.70
CA PRO A 103 61.90 36.22 3.27
C PRO A 103 62.00 37.45 2.37
N THR A 104 62.93 37.47 1.41
CA THR A 104 63.04 38.56 0.43
C THR A 104 62.00 38.47 -0.70
N ASN A 105 61.19 37.41 -0.72
CA ASN A 105 60.16 37.16 -1.72
C ASN A 105 58.78 37.48 -1.13
N GLY A 106 58.24 38.64 -1.51
CA GLY A 106 56.97 39.19 -0.99
C GLY A 106 55.68 38.42 -1.36
N TYR A 107 55.81 37.19 -1.87
CA TYR A 107 54.71 36.23 -1.99
C TYR A 107 54.70 35.19 -0.85
N THR A 108 55.81 34.98 -0.12
CA THR A 108 55.90 33.95 0.95
C THR A 108 54.82 34.11 2.02
N GLY A 109 54.70 35.31 2.62
CA GLY A 109 53.68 35.64 3.60
C GLY A 109 52.22 35.46 3.13
N ARG A 110 51.97 35.35 1.81
CA ARG A 110 50.62 35.17 1.25
C ARG A 110 50.06 33.78 1.46
N PHE A 111 50.92 32.77 1.49
CA PHE A 111 50.52 31.36 1.62
C PHE A 111 50.48 30.90 3.08
N LEU A 112 51.09 31.65 4.02
CA LEU A 112 51.07 31.30 5.44
C LEU A 112 49.63 31.19 5.97
N GLY A 113 49.40 30.17 6.80
CA GLY A 113 48.09 29.81 7.37
C GLY A 113 47.16 29.02 6.44
N PHE A 114 47.63 28.56 5.28
CA PHE A 114 46.82 27.74 4.40
C PHE A 114 46.45 26.37 4.99
N SER A 115 45.41 25.76 4.44
CA SER A 115 44.92 24.43 4.83
C SER A 115 44.40 23.66 3.62
N LEU A 116 44.51 22.33 3.70
CA LEU A 116 44.09 21.39 2.68
C LEU A 116 43.01 20.45 3.23
N TYR A 117 41.91 20.33 2.50
CA TYR A 117 40.78 19.47 2.82
C TYR A 117 40.50 18.52 1.67
N ILE A 118 40.16 17.27 2.01
CA ILE A 118 39.62 16.30 1.07
C ILE A 118 38.16 16.06 1.40
N SER A 119 37.28 16.36 0.44
CA SER A 119 35.83 16.31 0.63
C SER A 119 35.12 15.53 -0.47
N ASN A 120 33.90 15.08 -0.18
CA ASN A 120 32.96 14.53 -1.17
C ASN A 120 31.96 15.61 -1.66
N SER A 121 32.08 16.84 -1.17
CA SER A 121 31.34 18.03 -1.61
C SER A 121 32.31 19.18 -1.92
N THR A 122 31.80 20.27 -2.51
CA THR A 122 32.56 21.52 -2.68
C THR A 122 32.75 22.30 -1.37
N ASN A 123 32.18 21.83 -0.25
CA ASN A 123 32.30 22.46 1.05
C ASN A 123 33.39 21.79 1.89
N LYS A 124 34.32 22.61 2.40
CA LYS A 124 35.46 22.15 3.20
C LYS A 124 35.07 21.59 4.58
N SER A 125 33.93 22.01 5.15
CA SER A 125 33.48 21.50 6.47
C SER A 125 33.08 20.04 6.46
N ASP A 126 32.78 19.49 5.28
CA ASP A 126 32.29 18.13 5.10
C ASP A 126 33.46 17.15 4.87
N GLY A 127 34.69 17.67 4.80
CA GLY A 127 35.90 16.96 4.44
C GLY A 127 36.87 16.72 5.59
N VAL A 128 37.88 15.88 5.33
CA VAL A 128 39.00 15.60 6.22
C VAL A 128 40.09 16.65 6.03
N VAL A 129 40.62 17.20 7.13
CA VAL A 129 41.80 18.08 7.11
C VAL A 129 43.06 17.24 6.86
N CYS A 130 43.68 17.41 5.69
CA CYS A 130 44.97 16.79 5.37
C CYS A 130 46.15 17.58 5.91
N PHE A 131 46.02 18.90 5.93
CA PHE A 131 47.07 19.80 6.43
C PHE A 131 46.44 21.12 6.88
N LYS A 132 47.01 21.73 7.91
CA LYS A 132 46.77 23.13 8.28
C LYS A 132 48.08 23.72 8.77
N ASP A 133 48.54 24.77 8.11
CA ASP A 133 49.70 25.52 8.54
C ASP A 133 49.38 26.28 9.83
N ILE A 134 50.24 26.09 10.82
CA ILE A 134 50.23 26.74 12.13
C ILE A 134 51.64 27.17 12.58
N SER A 135 52.64 27.03 11.71
CA SER A 135 54.05 27.06 12.12
C SER A 135 55.03 27.57 11.07
N TYR A 136 54.64 27.72 9.81
CA TYR A 136 55.53 28.32 8.82
C TYR A 136 55.70 29.83 9.05
N THR A 137 56.88 30.31 8.69
CA THR A 137 57.32 31.70 8.60
C THR A 137 57.76 31.96 7.17
N GLU A 138 58.01 33.21 6.79
CA GLU A 138 58.58 33.54 5.47
C GLU A 138 59.94 32.85 5.21
N SER A 139 60.64 32.46 6.28
CA SER A 139 61.92 31.74 6.24
C SER A 139 61.79 30.23 6.07
N THR A 140 60.65 29.64 6.42
CA THR A 140 60.50 28.17 6.55
C THR A 140 59.45 27.55 5.65
N ILE A 141 58.53 28.33 5.07
CA ILE A 141 57.62 27.81 4.05
C ILE A 141 58.43 27.36 2.82
N PRO A 142 58.24 26.13 2.29
CA PRO A 142 58.99 25.67 1.12
C PRO A 142 58.42 26.25 -0.19
N ALA A 143 59.27 26.38 -1.22
CA ALA A 143 58.83 26.85 -2.55
C ALA A 143 57.90 25.85 -3.25
N VAL A 144 58.07 24.57 -2.92
CA VAL A 144 57.20 23.46 -3.32
C VAL A 144 56.81 22.73 -2.05
N PHE A 145 55.52 22.77 -1.70
CA PHE A 145 54.98 22.06 -0.55
C PHE A 145 54.56 20.65 -0.96
N ASN A 146 54.74 19.67 -0.08
CA ASN A 146 54.27 18.29 -0.28
C ASN A 146 53.77 17.74 1.05
N THR A 147 52.60 17.08 1.04
CA THR A 147 52.09 16.33 2.19
C THR A 147 51.45 15.01 1.75
N THR A 148 51.72 13.95 2.51
CA THR A 148 51.02 12.66 2.39
C THR A 148 49.67 12.74 3.09
N CYS A 149 48.59 12.37 2.40
CA CYS A 149 47.25 12.25 2.98
C CYS A 149 46.51 11.03 2.39
N PRO A 150 46.67 9.84 2.99
CA PRO A 150 46.08 8.58 2.51
C PRO A 150 44.58 8.48 2.82
N VAL A 151 43.77 9.30 2.12
CA VAL A 151 42.32 9.45 2.32
C VAL A 151 41.56 9.33 1.00
N HIS A 152 40.24 9.17 1.10
CA HIS A 152 39.34 9.08 -0.05
C HIS A 152 38.51 10.36 -0.19
N GLY A 153 38.41 10.89 -1.40
CA GLY A 153 37.53 12.02 -1.69
C GLY A 153 37.41 12.37 -3.17
N GLN A 154 36.51 13.28 -3.49
CA GLN A 154 36.28 13.79 -4.84
C GLN A 154 36.86 15.19 -5.05
N TYR A 155 36.92 16.01 -4.02
CA TYR A 155 37.41 17.39 -4.09
C TYR A 155 38.67 17.54 -3.25
N VAL A 156 39.72 18.10 -3.86
CA VAL A 156 40.87 18.64 -3.12
C VAL A 156 40.69 20.14 -3.01
N ILE A 157 40.60 20.65 -1.78
CA ILE A 157 40.27 22.04 -1.49
C ILE A 157 41.46 22.69 -0.79
N TYR A 158 42.05 23.69 -1.45
CA TYR A 158 42.95 24.65 -0.83
C TYR A 158 42.14 25.79 -0.22
N PHE A 159 42.41 26.12 1.04
CA PHE A 159 41.75 27.21 1.75
C PHE A 159 42.73 28.00 2.60
N ASN A 160 42.69 29.32 2.47
CA ASN A 160 43.50 30.27 3.22
C ASN A 160 42.59 31.36 3.81
N GLU A 161 42.85 31.80 5.03
CA GLU A 161 41.98 32.72 5.78
C GLU A 161 42.72 33.78 6.60
N ARG A 162 42.09 34.94 6.73
CA ARG A 162 42.43 36.05 7.63
C ARG A 162 41.16 36.42 8.40
N SER A 163 40.93 35.75 9.52
CA SER A 163 39.71 35.90 10.32
C SER A 163 39.64 37.27 10.99
N GLN A 164 38.50 37.96 10.87
CA GLN A 164 38.30 39.25 11.51
C GLN A 164 38.42 39.14 13.04
N GLY A 165 39.22 40.01 13.66
CA GLY A 165 39.45 40.02 15.10
C GLY A 165 40.53 39.05 15.60
N VAL A 166 41.17 38.28 14.71
CA VAL A 166 42.35 37.45 15.03
C VAL A 166 43.63 38.22 14.71
N THR A 167 44.57 38.26 15.65
CA THR A 167 45.93 38.76 15.41
C THR A 167 46.77 37.65 14.81
N TYR A 168 47.19 37.83 13.56
CA TYR A 168 48.13 36.94 12.87
C TYR A 168 49.58 37.41 13.12
N PRO A 169 50.59 36.52 12.99
CA PRO A 169 52.00 36.90 13.04
C PRO A 169 52.35 37.93 11.94
N ASP A 170 53.35 38.78 12.19
CA ASP A 170 53.74 39.87 11.27
C ASP A 170 54.16 39.39 9.87
N ASP A 171 54.71 38.17 9.77
CA ASP A 171 55.02 37.45 8.52
C ASP A 171 53.81 37.23 7.59
N TYR A 172 52.57 37.26 8.13
CA TYR A 172 51.38 36.93 7.35
C TYR A 172 50.90 38.13 6.53
N SER A 173 50.56 37.88 5.27
CA SER A 173 49.86 38.86 4.44
C SER A 173 48.56 39.35 5.11
N THR A 174 48.23 40.64 4.96
CA THR A 174 46.99 41.23 5.49
C THR A 174 45.71 40.61 4.92
N TYR A 175 45.81 39.95 3.75
CA TYR A 175 44.69 39.33 3.02
C TYR A 175 45.04 37.89 2.64
N ALA A 176 44.04 37.06 2.41
CA ALA A 176 44.21 35.66 2.01
C ALA A 176 44.35 35.52 0.48
N PHE A 177 45.17 34.57 0.03
CA PHE A 177 45.44 34.30 -1.38
C PHE A 177 45.48 32.80 -1.69
N ASN A 178 45.13 32.42 -2.92
CA ASN A 178 45.38 31.08 -3.45
C ASN A 178 46.72 30.99 -4.20
N GLU A 179 46.93 31.81 -5.24
CA GLU A 179 48.18 32.00 -6.02
C GLU A 179 48.98 30.71 -6.30
N LEU A 180 48.24 29.66 -6.70
CA LEU A 180 48.75 28.32 -6.98
C LEU A 180 49.21 28.26 -8.44
N CYS A 181 50.44 27.82 -8.69
CA CYS A 181 50.92 27.59 -10.05
C CYS A 181 50.73 26.14 -10.52
N GLU A 182 50.81 25.16 -9.61
CA GLU A 182 50.39 23.79 -9.91
C GLU A 182 50.02 23.10 -8.59
N LEU A 183 48.97 22.29 -8.60
CA LEU A 183 48.54 21.45 -7.50
C LEU A 183 48.35 20.02 -8.01
N GLU A 184 49.38 19.21 -7.81
CA GLU A 184 49.39 17.80 -8.22
C GLU A 184 48.75 16.96 -7.11
N VAL A 185 47.79 16.10 -7.48
CA VAL A 185 47.16 15.16 -6.55
C VAL A 185 47.53 13.77 -7.00
N PHE A 186 48.40 13.10 -6.26
CA PHE A 186 48.87 11.77 -6.61
C PHE A 186 48.02 10.70 -5.92
N GLY A 187 47.48 9.76 -6.69
CA GLY A 187 46.60 8.73 -6.16
C GLY A 187 46.28 7.63 -7.18
N CYS A 188 45.20 6.90 -6.93
CA CYS A 188 44.69 5.87 -7.84
C CYS A 188 43.56 6.42 -8.73
N PRO A 189 43.66 6.30 -10.07
CA PRO A 189 42.67 6.84 -11.01
C PRO A 189 41.35 6.05 -11.04
N ILE A 190 41.32 4.84 -10.49
CA ILE A 190 40.16 3.94 -10.48
C ILE A 190 39.77 3.65 -9.01
N PRO A 191 38.50 3.87 -8.61
CA PRO A 191 38.02 3.52 -7.28
C PRO A 191 38.13 2.01 -7.00
N GLY A 192 38.41 1.64 -5.75
CA GLY A 192 38.42 0.24 -5.31
C GLY A 192 39.70 -0.54 -5.61
N TYR A 193 40.77 0.14 -6.02
CA TYR A 193 42.11 -0.42 -6.20
C TYR A 193 43.14 0.27 -5.30
N TYR A 194 44.19 -0.46 -4.94
CA TYR A 194 45.31 -0.03 -4.10
C TYR A 194 46.64 -0.61 -4.60
N GLY A 195 47.71 -0.30 -3.86
CA GLY A 195 49.10 -0.62 -4.19
C GLY A 195 49.74 0.48 -5.04
N ILE A 196 51.08 0.48 -5.12
CA ILE A 196 51.86 1.52 -5.82
C ILE A 196 51.49 1.66 -7.30
N THR A 197 51.01 0.58 -7.94
CA THR A 197 50.57 0.55 -9.34
C THR A 197 49.05 0.67 -9.51
N CYS A 198 48.30 0.87 -8.42
CA CYS A 198 46.84 0.92 -8.41
C CYS A 198 46.14 -0.25 -9.12
N SER A 199 46.75 -1.44 -9.07
CA SER A 199 46.30 -2.64 -9.80
C SER A 199 45.73 -3.73 -8.90
N ILE A 200 45.82 -3.59 -7.57
CA ILE A 200 45.34 -4.60 -6.62
C ILE A 200 43.93 -4.22 -6.17
N PRO A 201 42.87 -5.01 -6.44
CA PRO A 201 41.52 -4.68 -5.98
C PRO A 201 41.42 -4.78 -4.45
N CYS A 202 40.55 -3.97 -3.84
CA CYS A 202 40.32 -4.02 -2.39
C CYS A 202 39.99 -5.46 -1.89
N PRO A 203 40.47 -5.90 -0.71
CA PRO A 203 40.48 -7.33 -0.35
C PRO A 203 39.12 -8.00 -0.11
N ASP A 204 38.05 -7.22 -0.01
CA ASP A 204 36.68 -7.72 0.20
C ASP A 204 35.71 -6.94 -0.71
N PRO A 205 34.77 -7.62 -1.41
CA PRO A 205 33.81 -6.95 -2.30
C PRO A 205 32.82 -6.04 -1.57
N ASN A 206 32.62 -6.20 -0.26
CA ASN A 206 31.83 -5.32 0.59
C ASN A 206 32.66 -4.17 1.17
N CYS A 207 33.98 -4.18 1.00
CA CYS A 207 34.79 -3.00 1.28
C CYS A 207 34.40 -1.88 0.30
N ARG A 208 34.09 -0.70 0.83
CA ARG A 208 33.73 0.49 0.03
C ARG A 208 34.98 1.22 -0.45
N TYR A 209 35.97 1.36 0.45
CA TYR A 209 37.24 2.04 0.23
C TYR A 209 38.33 1.31 1.03
N CYS A 210 39.51 1.12 0.45
CA CYS A 210 40.65 0.51 1.13
C CYS A 210 41.88 1.43 1.05
N HIS A 211 42.70 1.39 2.10
CA HIS A 211 43.90 2.22 2.25
C HIS A 211 44.87 2.00 1.07
N ILE A 212 45.31 3.09 0.45
CA ILE A 212 46.00 3.07 -0.84
C ILE A 212 47.32 2.27 -0.86
N GLU A 213 48.02 2.18 0.26
CA GLU A 213 49.24 1.35 0.40
C GLU A 213 48.95 -0.08 0.92
N THR A 214 48.26 -0.20 2.05
CA THR A 214 48.13 -1.46 2.80
C THR A 214 46.94 -2.33 2.40
N GLY A 215 45.97 -1.80 1.64
CA GLY A 215 44.73 -2.49 1.32
C GLY A 215 43.77 -2.69 2.50
N ALA A 216 44.10 -2.17 3.69
CA ALA A 216 43.23 -2.26 4.86
C ALA A 216 41.89 -1.56 4.58
N CYS A 217 40.76 -2.21 4.89
CA CYS A 217 39.46 -1.62 4.60
C CYS A 217 39.18 -0.42 5.52
N GLN A 218 38.83 0.73 4.93
CA GLN A 218 38.56 1.99 5.64
C GLN A 218 37.06 2.32 5.75
N GLY A 219 36.18 1.45 5.23
CA GLY A 219 34.74 1.58 5.40
C GLY A 219 33.98 0.53 4.60
N CYS A 220 32.85 0.06 5.15
CA CYS A 220 32.02 -0.97 4.55
C CYS A 220 30.92 -0.41 3.65
N LYS A 221 30.41 -1.23 2.73
CA LYS A 221 29.17 -0.95 2.02
C LYS A 221 27.98 -1.15 2.97
N PRO A 222 26.90 -0.36 2.84
CA PRO A 222 25.72 -0.48 3.69
C PRO A 222 25.19 -1.92 3.73
N GLY A 223 24.75 -2.37 4.91
CA GLY A 223 24.35 -3.76 5.17
C GLY A 223 25.45 -4.69 5.65
N THR A 224 26.70 -4.21 5.74
CA THR A 224 27.85 -4.96 6.28
C THR A 224 28.68 -4.11 7.25
N ARG A 225 29.42 -4.79 8.13
CA ARG A 225 30.34 -4.25 9.13
C ARG A 225 31.48 -5.25 9.39
N GLY A 226 32.41 -4.86 10.26
CA GLY A 226 33.59 -5.67 10.60
C GLY A 226 34.85 -5.11 9.97
N HIS A 227 36.01 -5.59 10.43
CA HIS A 227 37.33 -5.07 10.00
C HIS A 227 37.64 -5.30 8.51
N ARG A 228 36.92 -6.22 7.87
CA ARG A 228 37.01 -6.56 6.45
C ARG A 228 35.63 -6.54 5.77
N CYS A 229 34.60 -6.02 6.42
CA CYS A 229 33.21 -6.01 5.94
C CYS A 229 32.59 -7.41 5.77
N GLU A 230 33.08 -8.34 6.58
CA GLU A 230 32.76 -9.77 6.58
C GLU A 230 31.46 -10.13 7.33
N ILE A 231 30.90 -9.19 8.10
CA ILE A 231 29.74 -9.41 8.98
C ILE A 231 28.53 -8.64 8.44
N ALA A 232 27.44 -9.32 8.08
CA ALA A 232 26.18 -8.66 7.75
C ALA A 232 25.61 -7.88 8.96
N CYS A 233 24.75 -6.88 8.70
CA CYS A 233 24.07 -6.19 9.81
C CYS A 233 23.24 -7.18 10.65
N PRO A 234 23.22 -7.01 11.98
CA PRO A 234 22.40 -7.83 12.86
C PRO A 234 20.92 -7.65 12.55
N PHE A 235 20.10 -8.67 12.83
CA PHE A 235 18.66 -8.59 12.64
C PHE A 235 18.06 -7.38 13.39
N GLY A 236 17.20 -6.62 12.71
CA GLY A 236 16.67 -5.37 13.23
C GLY A 236 17.51 -4.13 12.90
N PHE A 237 18.65 -4.25 12.22
CA PHE A 237 19.53 -3.13 11.87
C PHE A 237 19.90 -3.08 10.39
N PHE A 238 20.14 -1.88 9.86
CA PHE A 238 20.46 -1.65 8.46
C PHE A 238 21.33 -0.40 8.21
N GLY A 239 21.76 -0.23 6.97
CA GLY A 239 22.44 0.96 6.48
C GLY A 239 23.96 0.94 6.65
N GLN A 240 24.57 2.11 6.55
CA GLN A 240 26.00 2.30 6.81
C GLN A 240 26.30 1.96 8.28
N ASP A 241 27.31 1.13 8.49
CA ASP A 241 27.80 0.68 9.80
C ASP A 241 26.72 0.07 10.73
N CYS A 242 25.57 -0.29 10.16
CA CYS A 242 24.41 -0.87 10.83
C CYS A 242 23.79 0.03 11.94
N VAL A 243 23.90 1.36 11.82
CA VAL A 243 23.39 2.29 12.84
C VAL A 243 21.87 2.50 12.83
N ASN A 244 21.21 2.25 11.70
CA ASN A 244 19.76 2.46 11.58
C ASN A 244 19.00 1.21 12.06
N SER A 245 17.89 1.39 12.77
CA SER A 245 17.02 0.30 13.21
C SER A 245 15.83 0.12 12.26
N CYS A 246 15.47 -1.14 11.96
CA CYS A 246 14.21 -1.48 11.28
C CYS A 246 13.01 -0.92 12.05
N ASN A 247 11.92 -0.61 11.35
CA ASN A 247 10.65 -0.28 12.00
C ASN A 247 10.16 -1.48 12.83
N ASN A 248 9.58 -1.26 14.02
CA ASN A 248 9.12 -2.34 14.90
C ASN A 248 7.85 -3.05 14.39
N THR A 249 7.12 -2.43 13.46
CA THR A 249 5.98 -2.99 12.71
C THR A 249 6.40 -3.89 11.54
N CYS A 250 7.72 -4.00 11.29
CA CYS A 250 8.33 -4.81 10.24
C CYS A 250 8.61 -6.23 10.76
N LYS A 251 8.29 -7.27 9.98
CA LYS A 251 8.69 -8.66 10.33
C LYS A 251 10.20 -8.91 10.22
N GLY A 252 10.90 -8.03 9.50
CA GLY A 252 12.33 -8.11 9.21
C GLY A 252 12.64 -7.23 8.00
N CYS A 253 13.66 -6.38 8.11
CA CYS A 253 14.01 -5.42 7.08
C CYS A 253 15.34 -5.73 6.38
N ASN A 254 15.48 -5.21 5.17
CA ASN A 254 16.65 -5.28 4.33
C ASN A 254 17.83 -4.58 5.00
N THR A 255 18.96 -5.27 5.15
CA THR A 255 20.15 -4.74 5.84
C THR A 255 20.80 -3.56 5.11
N VAL A 256 20.57 -3.37 3.81
CA VAL A 256 21.17 -2.26 3.04
C VAL A 256 20.35 -0.98 3.17
N ASN A 257 19.02 -1.07 3.01
CA ASN A 257 18.15 0.10 2.80
C ASN A 257 16.92 0.18 3.75
N GLY A 258 16.75 -0.76 4.67
CA GLY A 258 15.71 -0.74 5.69
C GLY A 258 14.31 -1.13 5.24
N VAL A 259 14.13 -1.53 3.97
CA VAL A 259 12.82 -1.92 3.40
C VAL A 259 12.30 -3.20 4.03
N CYS A 260 11.00 -3.26 4.30
CA CYS A 260 10.35 -4.44 4.90
C CYS A 260 10.06 -5.54 3.87
N ASP A 261 11.12 -6.09 3.27
CA ASP A 261 11.05 -7.14 2.25
C ASP A 261 10.33 -8.42 2.74
N THR A 262 10.34 -8.69 4.06
CA THR A 262 9.60 -9.83 4.66
C THR A 262 8.15 -9.49 5.04
N GLY A 263 7.70 -8.27 4.74
CA GLY A 263 6.36 -7.76 4.99
C GLY A 263 6.14 -7.20 6.40
N CYS A 264 4.91 -6.71 6.61
CA CYS A 264 4.49 -6.04 7.85
C CYS A 264 3.78 -7.00 8.82
N TYR A 265 3.78 -6.63 10.10
CA TYR A 265 2.84 -7.18 11.08
C TYR A 265 1.39 -6.75 10.76
N PRO A 266 0.37 -7.50 11.24
CA PRO A 266 -1.03 -7.18 10.98
C PRO A 266 -1.39 -5.75 11.42
N GLY A 267 -2.22 -5.07 10.62
CA GLY A 267 -2.60 -3.68 10.85
C GLY A 267 -1.66 -2.63 10.27
N TRP A 268 -0.59 -3.03 9.56
CA TRP A 268 0.40 -2.14 8.98
C TRP A 268 0.67 -2.45 7.51
N LYS A 269 0.97 -1.41 6.73
CA LYS A 269 1.29 -1.46 5.29
C LYS A 269 2.38 -0.45 4.90
N GLY A 270 2.68 -0.40 3.61
CA GLY A 270 3.70 0.48 3.04
C GLY A 270 5.11 -0.12 3.11
N LYS A 271 6.02 0.44 2.31
CA LYS A 271 7.39 -0.09 2.07
C LYS A 271 8.24 -0.29 3.34
N TYR A 272 7.95 0.50 4.38
CA TYR A 272 8.63 0.45 5.68
C TYR A 272 7.64 0.20 6.84
N CYS A 273 6.44 -0.33 6.55
CA CYS A 273 5.40 -0.66 7.54
C CYS A 273 4.96 0.51 8.47
N HIS A 274 5.08 1.76 8.01
CA HIS A 274 4.78 2.96 8.79
C HIS A 274 3.35 3.47 8.62
N GLU A 275 2.59 2.90 7.69
CA GLU A 275 1.19 3.25 7.45
C GLU A 275 0.30 2.25 8.19
N GLU A 276 -0.65 2.73 8.98
CA GLU A 276 -1.73 1.90 9.53
C GLU A 276 -2.73 1.51 8.42
N CYS A 277 -3.45 0.41 8.58
CA CYS A 277 -4.58 0.08 7.71
C CYS A 277 -5.73 1.10 7.92
N ASP A 278 -6.28 1.64 6.82
CA ASP A 278 -7.47 2.50 6.84
C ASP A 278 -8.67 1.75 6.25
N LYS A 279 -9.79 1.76 6.97
CA LYS A 279 -11.04 1.00 6.69
C LYS A 279 -10.85 -0.51 6.42
N THR A 280 -9.68 -1.01 6.76
CA THR A 280 -9.20 -2.37 6.52
C THR A 280 -8.40 -2.83 7.73
N TYR A 281 -8.16 -4.14 7.86
CA TYR A 281 -7.41 -4.69 8.97
C TYR A 281 -6.64 -5.97 8.61
N GLY A 282 -5.87 -6.47 9.58
CA GLY A 282 -5.20 -7.76 9.47
C GLY A 282 -3.90 -7.74 8.66
N PRO A 283 -3.37 -8.91 8.27
CA PRO A 283 -2.12 -9.02 7.52
C PRO A 283 -2.25 -8.36 6.14
N GLY A 284 -1.43 -7.33 5.86
CA GLY A 284 -1.45 -6.65 4.56
C GLY A 284 -2.70 -5.84 4.26
N CYS A 285 -3.55 -5.58 5.26
CA CYS A 285 -4.79 -4.80 5.12
C CYS A 285 -5.80 -5.37 4.11
N THR A 286 -5.90 -6.70 4.00
CA THR A 286 -6.82 -7.37 3.05
C THR A 286 -8.27 -7.43 3.54
N GLU A 287 -8.48 -7.45 4.86
CA GLU A 287 -9.81 -7.61 5.45
C GLU A 287 -10.51 -6.26 5.57
N THR A 288 -11.78 -6.15 5.19
CA THR A 288 -12.55 -4.89 5.26
C THR A 288 -13.23 -4.70 6.60
N CYS A 289 -13.21 -3.49 7.17
CA CYS A 289 -14.00 -3.18 8.36
C CYS A 289 -15.51 -3.42 8.13
N GLY A 290 -16.22 -3.92 9.15
CA GLY A 290 -17.68 -3.96 9.15
C GLY A 290 -18.33 -2.61 9.49
N HIS A 291 -19.62 -2.64 9.82
CA HIS A 291 -20.45 -1.45 10.01
C HIS A 291 -20.30 -0.85 11.42
N CYS A 292 -19.10 -0.31 11.72
CA CYS A 292 -18.84 0.41 12.96
C CYS A 292 -19.73 1.66 13.11
N PHE A 293 -20.03 2.02 14.36
CA PHE A 293 -20.77 3.24 14.71
C PHE A 293 -20.17 4.51 14.08
N ASP A 294 -21.03 5.41 13.58
CA ASP A 294 -20.66 6.65 12.85
C ASP A 294 -19.64 6.47 11.71
N SER A 295 -19.59 5.29 11.08
CA SER A 295 -18.58 4.95 10.06
C SER A 295 -17.13 5.16 10.51
N LYS A 296 -16.87 5.07 11.83
CA LYS A 296 -15.52 5.14 12.38
C LYS A 296 -14.66 3.96 11.89
N PRO A 297 -13.34 4.12 11.74
CA PRO A 297 -12.46 3.00 11.43
C PRO A 297 -12.57 1.89 12.48
N CYS A 298 -12.55 0.64 12.05
CA CYS A 298 -12.35 -0.48 12.94
C CYS A 298 -10.88 -0.55 13.40
N HIS A 299 -10.61 -1.33 14.45
CA HIS A 299 -9.26 -1.51 14.96
C HIS A 299 -8.38 -2.27 13.94
N HIS A 300 -7.41 -1.57 13.37
CA HIS A 300 -6.57 -1.97 12.24
C HIS A 300 -5.90 -3.37 12.36
N ILE A 301 -5.68 -3.91 13.56
CA ILE A 301 -5.06 -5.24 13.72
C ILE A 301 -6.06 -6.39 13.55
N ASN A 302 -7.29 -6.25 14.05
CA ASN A 302 -8.23 -7.37 14.30
C ASN A 302 -9.68 -7.12 13.83
N GLY A 303 -10.00 -5.92 13.32
CA GLY A 303 -11.31 -5.61 12.76
C GLY A 303 -12.39 -5.18 13.76
N SER A 304 -12.10 -5.09 15.06
CA SER A 304 -13.13 -4.79 16.06
C SER A 304 -13.53 -3.30 16.08
N CYS A 305 -14.84 -3.02 16.18
CA CYS A 305 -15.40 -1.68 16.32
C CYS A 305 -15.47 -1.27 17.80
N VAL A 306 -14.49 -0.49 18.28
CA VAL A 306 -14.34 -0.11 19.70
C VAL A 306 -15.56 0.63 20.26
N ASN A 307 -16.27 1.40 19.43
CA ASN A 307 -17.48 2.14 19.81
C ASN A 307 -18.79 1.38 19.52
N GLY A 308 -18.70 0.08 19.20
CA GLY A 308 -19.84 -0.74 18.80
C GLY A 308 -20.29 -0.51 17.35
N CYS A 309 -21.47 -1.04 17.03
CA CYS A 309 -22.01 -1.12 15.67
C CYS A 309 -22.99 0.00 15.35
N ALA A 310 -23.12 0.29 14.05
CA ALA A 310 -24.27 1.02 13.52
C ALA A 310 -25.57 0.21 13.71
N SER A 311 -26.72 0.90 13.69
CA SER A 311 -28.04 0.26 13.73
C SER A 311 -28.17 -0.82 12.66
N GLY A 312 -28.72 -1.97 13.03
CA GLY A 312 -28.87 -3.11 12.13
C GLY A 312 -27.70 -4.09 12.07
N PHE A 313 -26.62 -3.87 12.83
CA PHE A 313 -25.46 -4.76 12.86
C PHE A 313 -25.04 -5.16 14.29
N LEU A 314 -24.39 -6.31 14.42
CA LEU A 314 -23.95 -6.90 15.69
C LEU A 314 -22.61 -7.66 15.58
N GLY A 315 -22.04 -7.96 16.75
CA GLY A 315 -20.76 -8.66 16.91
C GLY A 315 -19.57 -7.69 16.90
N ASP A 316 -18.42 -8.12 17.43
CA ASP A 316 -17.29 -7.23 17.73
C ASP A 316 -16.75 -6.49 16.50
N ALA A 317 -16.81 -7.11 15.31
CA ALA A 317 -16.41 -6.51 14.03
C ALA A 317 -17.59 -5.92 13.22
N CYS A 318 -18.82 -5.96 13.75
CA CYS A 318 -20.04 -5.41 13.14
C CYS A 318 -20.31 -5.89 11.69
N MET A 319 -19.98 -7.15 11.40
CA MET A 319 -20.18 -7.79 10.10
C MET A 319 -21.52 -8.54 9.98
N LYS A 320 -22.16 -8.89 11.10
CA LYS A 320 -23.43 -9.63 11.09
C LYS A 320 -24.60 -8.67 11.16
N ALA A 321 -25.48 -8.70 10.17
CA ALA A 321 -26.76 -7.99 10.22
C ALA A 321 -27.68 -8.58 11.31
N CYS A 322 -28.62 -7.78 11.83
CA CYS A 322 -29.66 -8.27 12.73
C CYS A 322 -30.53 -9.34 12.04
N ASP A 323 -30.96 -10.33 12.80
CA ASP A 323 -31.85 -11.41 12.36
C ASP A 323 -33.17 -11.30 13.13
N ASN A 324 -34.28 -11.11 12.41
CA ASN A 324 -35.64 -10.89 12.94
C ASN A 324 -35.76 -9.77 14.01
N ALA A 325 -34.80 -8.85 14.02
CA ALA A 325 -34.75 -7.67 14.87
C ALA A 325 -34.08 -6.50 14.13
N TYR A 326 -34.16 -5.30 14.69
CA TYR A 326 -33.62 -4.09 14.08
C TYR A 326 -33.07 -3.07 15.11
N GLY A 327 -32.51 -1.98 14.58
CA GLY A 327 -32.06 -0.83 15.37
C GLY A 327 -30.70 -1.05 16.05
N LEU A 328 -30.37 -0.19 17.01
CA LEU A 328 -29.07 -0.21 17.69
C LEU A 328 -28.93 -1.47 18.56
N GLY A 329 -27.96 -2.32 18.21
CA GLY A 329 -27.70 -3.59 18.91
C GLY A 329 -28.84 -4.61 18.79
N CYS A 330 -29.67 -4.52 17.72
CA CYS A 330 -30.73 -5.48 17.42
C CYS A 330 -31.75 -5.69 18.56
N ARG A 331 -32.07 -4.63 19.30
CA ARG A 331 -32.94 -4.70 20.50
C ARG A 331 -34.43 -4.68 20.18
N GLU A 332 -34.81 -4.18 19.00
CA GLU A 332 -36.21 -4.08 18.60
C GLU A 332 -36.62 -5.30 17.76
N PRO A 333 -37.59 -6.13 18.15
CA PRO A 333 -38.04 -7.24 17.31
C PRO A 333 -38.77 -6.73 16.06
N CYS A 334 -38.67 -7.45 14.94
CA CYS A 334 -39.50 -7.21 13.75
C CYS A 334 -41.00 -7.36 14.06
N GLY A 335 -41.85 -6.66 13.31
CA GLY A 335 -43.30 -6.88 13.33
C GLY A 335 -43.76 -7.98 12.36
N ASN A 336 -45.06 -8.02 12.09
CA ASN A 336 -45.71 -9.07 11.30
C ASN A 336 -45.63 -8.78 9.79
N CYS A 337 -44.40 -8.80 9.25
CA CYS A 337 -44.18 -8.65 7.81
C CYS A 337 -44.85 -9.79 7.01
N LEU A 338 -45.25 -9.49 5.78
CA LEU A 338 -45.84 -10.46 4.85
C LEU A 338 -44.93 -11.70 4.66
N ASP A 339 -45.54 -12.88 4.61
CA ASP A 339 -44.89 -14.20 4.46
C ASP A 339 -43.73 -14.46 5.45
N SER A 340 -43.77 -13.84 6.63
CA SER A 340 -42.70 -13.89 7.64
C SER A 340 -41.32 -13.49 7.06
N LYS A 341 -41.29 -12.62 6.05
CA LYS A 341 -40.04 -12.06 5.52
C LYS A 341 -39.35 -11.19 6.58
N PRO A 342 -38.01 -11.19 6.65
CA PRO A 342 -37.29 -10.29 7.55
C PRO A 342 -37.67 -8.81 7.31
N CYS A 343 -37.79 -8.05 8.38
CA CYS A 343 -37.87 -6.60 8.28
C CYS A 343 -36.50 -5.97 7.96
N ASP A 344 -36.49 -4.72 7.52
CA ASP A 344 -35.26 -3.93 7.39
C ASP A 344 -34.53 -3.88 8.74
N HIS A 345 -33.31 -4.38 8.79
CA HIS A 345 -32.54 -4.50 10.04
C HIS A 345 -32.18 -3.13 10.65
N THR A 346 -32.25 -2.03 9.89
CA THR A 346 -31.90 -0.70 10.38
C THR A 346 -33.09 -0.01 11.05
N ASN A 347 -34.26 -0.02 10.39
CA ASN A 347 -35.44 0.76 10.79
C ASN A 347 -36.69 -0.07 11.12
N GLY A 348 -36.68 -1.38 10.88
CA GLY A 348 -37.77 -2.30 11.20
C GLY A 348 -38.91 -2.37 10.20
N SER A 349 -38.79 -1.72 9.04
CA SER A 349 -39.86 -1.66 8.05
C SER A 349 -40.02 -2.95 7.25
N CYS A 350 -41.26 -3.27 6.85
CA CYS A 350 -41.60 -4.42 6.04
C CYS A 350 -41.78 -4.00 4.57
N LEU A 351 -40.72 -4.11 3.76
CA LEU A 351 -40.70 -3.69 2.34
C LEU A 351 -41.83 -4.27 1.47
N ASN A 352 -42.31 -5.48 1.78
CA ASN A 352 -43.41 -6.14 1.07
C ASN A 352 -44.80 -5.89 1.70
N GLY A 353 -44.88 -5.02 2.72
CA GLY A 353 -46.07 -4.79 3.52
C GLY A 353 -46.31 -5.84 4.61
N CYS A 354 -47.49 -5.76 5.21
CA CYS A 354 -47.87 -6.54 6.40
C CYS A 354 -48.64 -7.82 6.07
N ALA A 355 -48.54 -8.80 6.95
CA ALA A 355 -49.48 -9.91 7.02
C ALA A 355 -50.91 -9.43 7.32
N ALA A 356 -51.91 -10.26 6.99
CA ALA A 356 -53.32 -9.94 7.20
C ALA A 356 -53.60 -9.56 8.67
N GLY A 357 -54.35 -8.48 8.87
CA GLY A 357 -54.70 -7.97 10.19
C GLY A 357 -53.68 -7.03 10.84
N PHE A 358 -52.60 -6.67 10.15
CA PHE A 358 -51.58 -5.72 10.62
C PHE A 358 -51.39 -4.55 9.64
N LYS A 359 -50.92 -3.41 10.15
CA LYS A 359 -50.67 -2.16 9.39
C LYS A 359 -49.45 -1.39 9.93
N GLY A 360 -49.15 -0.27 9.27
CA GLY A 360 -48.00 0.60 9.55
C GLY A 360 -46.70 0.03 8.97
N ASP A 361 -45.69 0.88 8.78
CA ASP A 361 -44.47 0.52 8.05
C ASP A 361 -43.70 -0.65 8.68
N THR A 362 -43.77 -0.81 10.01
CA THR A 362 -43.13 -1.90 10.77
C THR A 362 -44.05 -3.09 11.05
N CYS A 363 -45.33 -3.04 10.65
CA CYS A 363 -46.33 -4.09 10.87
C CYS A 363 -46.49 -4.55 12.34
N LYS A 364 -46.25 -3.63 13.28
CA LYS A 364 -46.48 -3.80 14.72
C LYS A 364 -47.89 -3.42 15.16
N GLU A 365 -48.60 -2.61 14.38
CA GLU A 365 -49.98 -2.20 14.66
C GLU A 365 -50.98 -3.22 14.09
N VAL A 366 -52.06 -3.50 14.81
CA VAL A 366 -53.22 -4.25 14.29
C VAL A 366 -54.15 -3.32 13.51
N CYS A 367 -55.02 -3.88 12.67
CA CYS A 367 -56.07 -3.09 12.00
C CYS A 367 -56.95 -2.34 13.02
N ASP A 368 -57.39 -1.13 12.62
CA ASP A 368 -58.30 -0.32 13.43
C ASP A 368 -59.66 -1.02 13.64
N SER A 369 -60.31 -0.72 14.75
CA SER A 369 -61.64 -1.26 15.08
C SER A 369 -62.63 -1.06 13.94
N GLY A 370 -63.12 -2.17 13.38
CA GLY A 370 -64.02 -2.17 12.23
C GLY A 370 -63.39 -2.57 10.91
N TYR A 371 -62.07 -2.79 10.86
CA TYR A 371 -61.33 -3.24 9.68
C TYR A 371 -60.55 -4.54 9.92
N TYR A 372 -60.37 -5.34 8.87
CA TYR A 372 -59.63 -6.60 8.93
C TYR A 372 -58.92 -6.94 7.60
N GLY A 373 -58.15 -8.03 7.63
CA GLY A 373 -57.57 -8.67 6.44
C GLY A 373 -56.33 -7.97 5.88
N MET A 374 -56.02 -8.25 4.62
CA MET A 374 -54.85 -7.68 3.95
C MET A 374 -54.98 -6.17 3.78
N LYS A 375 -53.94 -5.43 4.19
CA LYS A 375 -53.89 -3.95 4.19
C LYS A 375 -55.03 -3.28 4.97
N CYS A 376 -55.75 -4.02 5.83
CA CYS A 376 -56.91 -3.54 6.58
C CYS A 376 -58.04 -2.95 5.70
N LEU A 377 -58.21 -3.45 4.47
CA LEU A 377 -59.18 -2.90 3.50
C LEU A 377 -60.60 -3.50 3.61
N GLN A 378 -60.81 -4.52 4.44
CA GLN A 378 -62.10 -5.21 4.57
C GLN A 378 -62.84 -4.70 5.81
N GLU A 379 -64.11 -4.33 5.68
CA GLU A 379 -64.92 -3.86 6.82
C GLU A 379 -65.58 -5.02 7.59
N CYS A 380 -65.50 -4.98 8.93
CA CYS A 380 -66.26 -5.88 9.81
C CYS A 380 -67.77 -5.73 9.58
N SER A 381 -68.51 -6.84 9.64
CA SER A 381 -69.97 -6.84 9.51
C SER A 381 -70.65 -5.88 10.50
N SER A 382 -71.58 -5.08 10.00
CA SER A 382 -72.47 -4.26 10.83
C SER A 382 -73.46 -5.10 11.64
N PHE A 383 -73.58 -6.40 11.33
CA PHE A 383 -74.43 -7.37 12.02
C PHE A 383 -73.69 -8.21 13.08
N CYS A 384 -72.39 -7.96 13.31
CA CYS A 384 -71.73 -8.39 14.55
C CYS A 384 -72.49 -7.86 15.77
N LYS A 385 -72.64 -8.69 16.81
CA LYS A 385 -73.45 -8.40 18.01
C LYS A 385 -73.04 -7.08 18.67
N LEU A 386 -71.75 -6.87 18.87
CA LEU A 386 -71.16 -5.54 19.03
C LEU A 386 -70.79 -5.01 17.63
N SER A 387 -71.38 -3.87 17.24
CA SER A 387 -71.32 -3.36 15.86
C SER A 387 -69.87 -3.16 15.37
N LYS A 388 -69.53 -3.75 14.23
CA LYS A 388 -68.17 -3.75 13.65
C LYS A 388 -67.06 -4.33 14.57
N SER A 389 -67.41 -5.12 15.60
CA SER A 389 -66.43 -5.81 16.46
C SER A 389 -66.07 -7.18 15.87
N CYS A 390 -65.00 -7.23 15.07
CA CYS A 390 -64.50 -8.46 14.48
C CYS A 390 -63.01 -8.73 14.74
N HIS A 391 -62.55 -9.94 14.42
CA HIS A 391 -61.15 -10.35 14.51
C HIS A 391 -60.33 -9.76 13.36
N HIS A 392 -59.30 -8.97 13.70
CA HIS A 392 -58.52 -8.16 12.75
C HIS A 392 -57.86 -8.97 11.62
N VAL A 393 -57.53 -10.25 11.82
CA VAL A 393 -56.97 -11.10 10.75
C VAL A 393 -58.05 -11.65 9.83
N SER A 394 -59.18 -12.12 10.39
CA SER A 394 -60.10 -13.05 9.70
C SER A 394 -61.52 -12.56 9.47
N GLY A 395 -61.93 -11.42 10.04
CA GLY A 395 -63.28 -10.85 9.83
C GLY A 395 -64.37 -11.38 10.75
N HIS A 396 -64.10 -12.45 11.51
CA HIS A 396 -65.12 -13.12 12.32
C HIS A 396 -65.58 -12.26 13.50
N CYS A 397 -66.90 -12.17 13.72
CA CYS A 397 -67.50 -11.38 14.79
C CYS A 397 -67.18 -11.99 16.17
N LYS A 398 -66.47 -11.24 17.02
CA LYS A 398 -65.94 -11.74 18.31
C LYS A 398 -67.03 -12.22 19.27
N ASP A 399 -68.17 -11.53 19.27
CA ASP A 399 -69.29 -11.74 20.18
C ASP A 399 -70.47 -12.51 19.52
N GLY A 400 -70.26 -13.05 18.32
CA GLY A 400 -71.31 -13.61 17.47
C GLY A 400 -72.19 -12.55 16.80
N CYS A 401 -73.39 -12.96 16.39
CA CYS A 401 -74.28 -12.16 15.54
C CYS A 401 -75.43 -11.47 16.28
N LYS A 402 -75.98 -10.43 15.65
CA LYS A 402 -77.31 -9.88 15.98
C LYS A 402 -78.40 -10.86 15.54
N ASN A 403 -79.56 -10.82 16.21
CA ASN A 403 -80.71 -11.69 15.91
C ASN A 403 -81.08 -11.67 14.41
N GLY A 404 -81.37 -12.85 13.84
CA GLY A 404 -81.68 -13.02 12.41
C GLY A 404 -80.45 -13.15 11.49
N TRP A 405 -79.23 -13.06 12.04
CA TRP A 405 -77.98 -13.27 11.29
C TRP A 405 -77.18 -14.43 11.87
N GLN A 406 -76.51 -15.19 11.00
CA GLN A 406 -75.68 -16.35 11.32
C GLN A 406 -74.39 -16.40 10.48
N GLY A 407 -73.57 -17.43 10.71
CA GLY A 407 -72.22 -17.56 10.14
C GLY A 407 -71.16 -16.82 10.98
N MET A 408 -69.87 -17.10 10.74
CA MET A 408 -68.79 -16.48 11.55
C MET A 408 -68.64 -14.98 11.31
N ASP A 409 -68.99 -14.51 10.12
CA ASP A 409 -68.93 -13.09 9.73
C ASP A 409 -70.30 -12.39 9.82
N CYS A 410 -71.34 -13.09 10.25
CA CYS A 410 -72.71 -12.55 10.37
C CYS A 410 -73.22 -11.89 9.09
N LEU A 411 -73.12 -12.61 7.96
CA LEU A 411 -73.57 -12.18 6.63
C LEU A 411 -74.68 -13.08 6.06
N GLU A 412 -75.02 -14.17 6.74
CA GLU A 412 -76.09 -15.08 6.35
C GLU A 412 -77.37 -14.76 7.15
N VAL A 413 -78.53 -14.76 6.49
CA VAL A 413 -79.82 -14.58 7.16
C VAL A 413 -80.31 -15.92 7.71
N GLU A 414 -80.79 -15.93 8.95
CA GLU A 414 -81.39 -17.10 9.59
C GLU A 414 -82.76 -17.40 8.95
N SER A 415 -82.78 -18.29 7.95
CA SER A 415 -84.02 -18.65 7.26
C SER A 415 -84.91 -19.53 8.14
N GLU A 416 -86.10 -19.03 8.51
CA GLU A 416 -87.15 -19.83 9.16
C GLU A 416 -87.64 -20.96 8.23
N LYS A 417 -87.01 -22.14 8.31
CA LYS A 417 -87.48 -23.34 7.62
C LYS A 417 -88.71 -23.91 8.33
N GLN A 418 -89.86 -23.30 8.05
CA GLN A 418 -91.14 -23.75 8.58
C GLN A 418 -91.46 -25.19 8.13
N SER A 419 -91.92 -26.01 9.07
CA SER A 419 -92.04 -27.47 8.94
C SER A 419 -93.09 -27.92 7.91
N PHE A 420 -92.71 -27.96 6.62
CA PHE A 420 -93.57 -28.46 5.54
C PHE A 420 -93.28 -29.92 5.16
N TYR A 421 -92.03 -30.37 5.26
CA TYR A 421 -91.61 -31.71 4.79
C TYR A 421 -92.04 -32.89 5.68
N GLY A 422 -92.42 -32.65 6.94
CA GLY A 422 -92.86 -33.70 7.86
C GLY A 422 -94.17 -34.39 7.47
N VAL A 423 -95.10 -33.65 6.85
CA VAL A 423 -96.45 -34.16 6.50
C VAL A 423 -96.42 -35.02 5.23
N LEU A 424 -95.55 -34.70 4.28
CA LEU A 424 -95.47 -35.41 2.99
C LEU A 424 -94.81 -36.80 3.12
N GLY A 425 -93.84 -36.95 4.02
CA GLY A 425 -93.13 -38.22 4.24
C GLY A 425 -94.01 -39.36 4.76
N VAL A 426 -94.99 -39.04 5.63
CA VAL A 426 -95.92 -40.03 6.22
C VAL A 426 -96.88 -40.61 5.18
N LEU A 427 -97.29 -39.81 4.20
CA LEU A 427 -98.20 -40.24 3.13
C LEU A 427 -97.47 -41.09 2.07
N CYS A 428 -96.22 -40.78 1.72
CA CYS A 428 -95.46 -41.60 0.78
C CYS A 428 -94.96 -42.92 1.39
N GLY A 429 -94.54 -42.93 2.67
CA GLY A 429 -94.09 -44.15 3.35
C GLY A 429 -95.17 -45.21 3.50
N SER A 430 -96.42 -44.80 3.77
CA SER A 430 -97.56 -45.70 3.91
C SER A 430 -97.99 -46.33 2.57
N LEU A 431 -97.85 -45.62 1.44
CA LEU A 431 -98.12 -46.18 0.11
C LEU A 431 -97.06 -47.19 -0.34
N LEU A 432 -95.77 -46.94 -0.08
CA LEU A 432 -94.68 -47.85 -0.44
C LEU A 432 -94.74 -49.18 0.33
N LEU A 433 -95.07 -49.16 1.63
CA LEU A 433 -95.18 -50.39 2.44
C LEU A 433 -96.32 -51.31 1.96
N ASN A 434 -97.45 -50.73 1.53
CA ASN A 434 -98.55 -51.51 0.94
C ASN A 434 -98.16 -52.13 -0.42
N GLY A 435 -97.42 -51.40 -1.26
CA GLY A 435 -96.90 -51.92 -2.53
C GLY A 435 -95.95 -53.11 -2.34
N ILE A 436 -95.03 -53.01 -1.38
CA ILE A 436 -94.08 -54.10 -1.05
C ILE A 436 -94.81 -55.34 -0.53
N PHE A 437 -95.85 -55.18 0.29
CA PHE A 437 -96.65 -56.30 0.80
C PHE A 437 -97.38 -57.08 -0.32
N ILE A 438 -97.94 -56.37 -1.29
CA ILE A 438 -98.59 -56.99 -2.47
C ILE A 438 -97.55 -57.73 -3.33
N ALA A 439 -96.38 -57.13 -3.58
CA ALA A 439 -95.30 -57.75 -4.33
C ALA A 439 -94.78 -59.04 -3.65
N TYR A 440 -94.66 -59.05 -2.32
CA TYR A 440 -94.25 -60.21 -1.53
C TYR A 440 -95.21 -61.41 -1.70
N ILE A 441 -96.52 -61.17 -1.68
CA ILE A 441 -97.54 -62.22 -1.91
C ILE A 441 -97.47 -62.79 -3.34
N ILE A 442 -97.17 -61.96 -4.34
CA ILE A 442 -97.03 -62.41 -5.74
C ILE A 442 -95.78 -63.31 -5.91
N ILE A 443 -94.66 -62.96 -5.27
CA ILE A 443 -93.41 -63.75 -5.32
C ILE A 443 -93.60 -65.12 -4.66
N LEU A 444 -94.25 -65.18 -3.49
CA LEU A 444 -94.53 -66.45 -2.80
C LEU A 444 -95.42 -67.40 -3.62
N ARG A 445 -96.34 -66.87 -4.45
CA ARG A 445 -97.18 -67.70 -5.34
C ARG A 445 -96.44 -68.24 -6.56
N ARG A 446 -95.36 -67.58 -7.04
CA ARG A 446 -94.53 -68.08 -8.16
C ARG A 446 -93.49 -69.13 -7.75
N SER A 447 -93.10 -69.17 -6.47
CA SER A 447 -92.04 -70.07 -5.97
C SER A 447 -92.37 -71.57 -5.95
N LYS A 448 -93.58 -72.00 -6.35
CA LYS A 448 -94.06 -73.38 -6.14
C LYS A 448 -94.36 -74.21 -7.39
N GLN A 449 -94.08 -73.72 -8.62
CA GLN A 449 -94.63 -74.38 -9.82
C GLN A 449 -93.65 -74.91 -10.88
N HIS A 450 -92.43 -74.37 -11.10
CA HIS A 450 -91.52 -74.97 -12.08
C HIS A 450 -90.07 -75.12 -11.59
N HIS A 451 -89.57 -76.33 -11.33
CA HIS A 451 -89.25 -77.48 -12.22
C HIS A 451 -87.93 -77.31 -13.00
N THR A 452 -86.92 -78.05 -12.52
CA THR A 452 -85.90 -78.83 -13.26
C THR A 452 -84.93 -78.20 -14.27
N ASN A 453 -83.68 -78.69 -14.16
CA ASN A 453 -82.58 -78.71 -15.14
C ASN A 453 -81.89 -77.34 -15.37
N THR A 454 -80.56 -77.26 -15.58
CA THR A 454 -79.59 -78.30 -15.99
C THR A 454 -78.19 -78.08 -15.37
N LYS A 455 -77.34 -79.13 -15.37
CA LYS A 455 -75.93 -79.14 -14.93
C LYS A 455 -74.94 -78.65 -16.03
N THR A 456 -73.71 -78.32 -15.61
CA THR A 456 -72.42 -78.38 -16.37
C THR A 456 -72.25 -77.42 -17.56
N LEU A 457 -71.05 -77.00 -18.02
CA LEU A 457 -69.68 -77.55 -17.89
C LEU A 457 -68.59 -76.42 -17.86
N ASN A 458 -67.31 -76.84 -17.72
CA ASN A 458 -66.10 -76.07 -17.41
C ASN A 458 -65.40 -75.28 -18.56
N THR A 459 -64.75 -74.17 -18.16
CA THR A 459 -63.37 -73.68 -18.48
C THR A 459 -62.86 -73.51 -19.92
N ILE A 460 -62.34 -72.30 -20.24
CA ILE A 460 -60.94 -72.00 -20.69
C ILE A 460 -60.72 -70.45 -20.73
N ALA A 461 -59.46 -70.02 -20.63
CA ALA A 461 -59.01 -68.66 -20.32
C ALA A 461 -58.99 -67.64 -21.47
N VAL A 462 -58.83 -66.34 -21.15
CA VAL A 462 -57.76 -65.39 -21.59
C VAL A 462 -58.10 -63.94 -21.13
N GLU A 463 -57.08 -63.13 -20.88
CA GLU A 463 -57.18 -61.70 -20.46
C GLU A 463 -57.64 -60.74 -21.57
N HIS A 464 -58.34 -59.66 -21.22
CA HIS A 464 -58.05 -58.27 -21.67
C HIS A 464 -59.13 -57.26 -21.22
N ASP A 465 -58.70 -56.08 -20.77
CA ASP A 465 -59.48 -54.83 -20.70
C ASP A 465 -58.46 -53.68 -20.85
N LYS A 466 -58.45 -52.72 -21.80
CA LYS A 466 -59.41 -52.03 -22.70
C LYS A 466 -60.17 -50.82 -22.13
N ASN A 467 -59.58 -49.67 -22.44
CA ASN A 467 -60.22 -48.48 -23.04
C ASN A 467 -61.03 -47.59 -22.05
N VAL A 468 -61.32 -46.30 -22.31
CA VAL A 468 -61.91 -45.64 -23.49
C VAL A 468 -61.53 -44.12 -23.54
N PRO A 469 -61.59 -43.42 -24.69
CA PRO A 469 -61.01 -42.08 -24.90
C PRO A 469 -62.02 -40.96 -25.31
N ASN A 470 -61.49 -39.76 -25.65
CA ASN A 470 -61.94 -38.83 -26.74
C ASN A 470 -63.34 -38.13 -26.69
N VAL A 471 -63.60 -36.96 -27.33
CA VAL A 471 -62.78 -35.79 -27.81
C VAL A 471 -63.69 -34.65 -28.32
N ASN A 472 -63.18 -33.40 -28.40
CA ASN A 472 -63.64 -32.20 -29.19
C ASN A 472 -65.06 -31.60 -28.96
N ASP A 473 -65.38 -30.32 -29.25
CA ASP A 473 -64.68 -29.12 -29.85
C ASP A 473 -65.38 -27.82 -29.30
N GLY A 474 -65.04 -26.54 -29.56
CA GLY A 474 -64.00 -25.85 -30.37
C GLY A 474 -64.38 -24.37 -30.69
N TYR A 475 -63.42 -23.50 -31.10
CA TYR A 475 -63.58 -22.18 -31.78
C TYR A 475 -64.21 -20.95 -31.00
N GLN A 476 -63.82 -19.65 -31.15
CA GLN A 476 -62.73 -18.92 -31.86
C GLN A 476 -62.62 -17.40 -31.43
N GLU A 477 -61.55 -16.68 -31.85
CA GLU A 477 -61.38 -15.19 -32.03
C GLU A 477 -61.04 -14.27 -30.81
N LEU A 478 -60.23 -13.19 -30.90
CA LEU A 478 -59.37 -12.59 -31.96
C LEU A 478 -58.30 -11.57 -31.42
N GLY A 479 -57.15 -11.42 -32.12
CA GLY A 479 -56.27 -10.22 -32.18
C GLY A 479 -55.33 -9.89 -31.00
N GLU A 480 -54.18 -9.19 -31.16
CA GLU A 480 -53.35 -8.88 -32.34
C GLU A 480 -51.87 -8.56 -31.93
N ILE A 481 -50.91 -9.06 -32.74
CA ILE A 481 -49.62 -8.46 -33.18
C ILE A 481 -48.70 -7.69 -32.20
N GLY A 482 -47.45 -8.17 -32.06
CA GLY A 482 -46.32 -7.41 -31.47
C GLY A 482 -44.93 -8.09 -31.58
N LYS A 483 -44.23 -7.89 -32.71
CA LYS A 483 -42.80 -8.21 -32.95
C LYS A 483 -41.86 -7.46 -31.97
N ASN A 484 -40.63 -7.83 -31.61
CA ASN A 484 -39.54 -8.66 -32.17
C ASN A 484 -38.75 -9.31 -30.96
N ASP A 485 -38.01 -10.42 -31.06
CA ASP A 485 -36.64 -10.58 -31.64
C ASP A 485 -35.58 -9.66 -30.95
N THR A 486 -34.40 -10.10 -30.45
CA THR A 486 -33.68 -11.39 -30.58
C THR A 486 -32.59 -11.57 -29.47
N THR A 487 -32.50 -12.78 -28.89
CA THR A 487 -31.29 -13.58 -28.51
C THR A 487 -30.08 -13.15 -27.61
N TYR A 488 -29.65 -14.17 -26.86
CA TYR A 488 -28.29 -14.66 -26.48
C TYR A 488 -27.49 -14.12 -25.27
N ASP A 489 -27.32 -15.02 -24.29
CA ASP A 489 -26.09 -15.54 -23.66
C ASP A 489 -24.91 -14.56 -23.46
N VAL A 490 -24.48 -14.25 -22.24
CA VAL A 490 -23.86 -15.14 -21.22
C VAL A 490 -22.55 -15.79 -21.69
N LEU A 491 -21.43 -15.15 -21.37
CA LEU A 491 -20.20 -15.82 -20.92
C LEU A 491 -19.19 -14.81 -20.33
N GLN A 492 -19.01 -14.82 -19.02
CA GLN A 492 -17.74 -14.59 -18.32
C GLN A 492 -17.79 -15.21 -16.92
#